data_AF-A0A2E7AD64-F1
#
_entry.id   AF-A0A2E7AD64-F1
#
_cell.length_a   1.000
_cell.length_b   1.000
_cell.length_c   1.000
_cell.angle_alpha   90.00
_cell.angle_beta   90.00
_cell.angle_gamma   90.00
#
_symmetry.space_group_name_H-M   'P 1'
#
loop_
_entity.id
_entity.type
_entity.pdbx_description
1 polymer ?
#
loop_
_entity_poly.entity_id
_entity_poly.type
_entity_poly.pdbx_seq_one_letter_code
_entity_poly.pdbx_strand_id
1 'polypeptide(L)'
;MSIEVSTALTIASGGMMLSSSFFAIHLAASLNPYHRPAAPMIGCLASFLVGLSIATAFFDGSTISAARGALSDAVVSVFSLLPLAFAFVTYQLARISLRKRPEDPLLALLGPLASDE
;
A
#
# COMPACT_ATOMS: atom_id res chain seq x y z
N MET A 1 -15.79 -15.04 -11.07
CA MET A 1 -15.57 -13.95 -12.04
C MET A 1 -14.12 -14.05 -12.49
N SER A 2 -13.88 -14.39 -13.75
CA SER A 2 -12.55 -14.30 -14.34
C SER A 2 -12.20 -12.83 -14.50
N ILE A 3 -11.04 -12.41 -14.01
CA ILE A 3 -10.52 -11.08 -14.34
C ILE A 3 -10.10 -11.13 -15.81
N GLU A 4 -10.69 -10.28 -16.64
CA GLU A 4 -10.20 -10.11 -18.00
C GLU A 4 -8.78 -9.55 -17.96
N VAL A 5 -7.91 -10.10 -18.80
CA VAL A 5 -6.49 -9.71 -18.85
C VAL A 5 -6.34 -8.21 -19.11
N SER A 6 -7.21 -7.64 -19.96
CA SER A 6 -7.31 -6.19 -20.20
C SER A 6 -7.52 -5.40 -18.91
N THR A 7 -8.48 -5.82 -18.08
CA THR A 7 -8.80 -5.17 -16.79
C THR A 7 -7.62 -5.25 -15.83
N ALA A 8 -6.98 -6.43 -15.72
CA ALA A 8 -5.79 -6.59 -14.90
C ALA A 8 -4.64 -5.67 -15.36
N LEU A 9 -4.40 -5.57 -16.67
CA LEU A 9 -3.37 -4.70 -17.23
C LEU A 9 -3.66 -3.23 -17.01
N THR A 10 -4.92 -2.80 -17.15
CA THR A 10 -5.33 -1.41 -16.88
C THR A 10 -5.07 -1.06 -15.41
N ILE A 11 -5.49 -1.91 -14.47
CA ILE A 11 -5.22 -1.70 -13.03
C ILE A 11 -3.72 -1.68 -12.75
N ALA A 12 -2.97 -2.64 -13.30
CA ALA A 12 -1.52 -2.71 -13.13
C ALA A 12 -0.80 -1.47 -13.68
N SER A 13 -1.22 -0.97 -14.85
CA SER A 13 -0.67 0.24 -15.45
C SER A 13 -0.92 1.50 -14.60
N GLY A 14 -2.13 1.64 -14.05
CA GLY A 14 -2.45 2.71 -13.11
C GLY A 14 -1.64 2.60 -11.82
N GLY A 15 -1.44 1.39 -11.31
CA GLY A 15 -0.56 1.12 -10.17
C GLY A 15 0.89 1.50 -10.41
N MET A 16 1.42 1.23 -11.61
CA MET A 16 2.76 1.65 -12.03
C MET A 16 2.88 3.18 -12.04
N MET A 17 1.88 3.88 -12.60
CA MET A 17 1.85 5.34 -12.65
C MET A 17 1.74 5.96 -11.25
N LEU A 18 0.90 5.42 -10.36
CA LEU A 18 0.78 5.88 -8.96
C LEU A 18 2.07 5.68 -8.19
N SER A 19 2.64 4.47 -8.25
CA SER A 19 3.84 4.12 -7.48
C SER A 19 5.06 4.92 -7.92
N SER A 20 5.24 5.08 -9.24
CA SER A 20 6.32 5.90 -9.80
C SER A 20 6.17 7.38 -9.46
N SER A 21 4.95 7.92 -9.48
CA SER A 21 4.69 9.29 -9.06
C SER A 21 4.98 9.50 -7.58
N PHE A 22 4.53 8.59 -6.71
CA PHE A 22 4.80 8.64 -5.28
C PHE A 22 6.29 8.58 -4.98
N PHE A 23 7.02 7.66 -5.63
CA PHE A 23 8.45 7.53 -5.42
C PHE A 23 9.25 8.72 -5.99
N ALA A 24 8.83 9.28 -7.13
CA ALA A 24 9.41 10.51 -7.66
C ALA A 24 9.22 11.70 -6.70
N ILE A 25 8.02 11.87 -6.14
CA ILE A 25 7.75 12.91 -5.13
C ILE A 25 8.60 12.67 -3.88
N HIS A 26 8.72 11.42 -3.42
CA HIS A 26 9.56 11.08 -2.29
C HIS A 26 11.02 11.44 -2.52
N LEU A 27 11.60 11.05 -3.65
CA LEU A 27 12.99 11.38 -4.02
C LEU A 27 13.22 12.89 -4.14
N ALA A 28 12.23 13.63 -4.65
CA ALA A 28 12.27 15.09 -4.74
C ALA A 28 12.15 15.76 -3.37
N ALA A 29 11.34 15.22 -2.45
CA ALA A 29 11.19 15.74 -1.10
C ALA A 29 12.40 15.40 -0.21
N SER A 30 13.06 14.27 -0.45
CA SER A 30 14.23 13.81 0.29
C SER A 30 15.56 14.21 -0.37
N LEU A 31 15.58 15.32 -1.13
CA LEU A 31 16.78 15.79 -1.82
C LEU A 31 17.91 16.05 -0.82
N ASN A 32 18.86 15.11 -0.78
CA ASN A 32 20.06 15.18 0.03
C ASN A 32 21.25 15.56 -0.86
N PRO A 33 22.07 16.57 -0.50
CA PRO A 33 23.27 16.97 -1.25
C PRO A 33 24.25 15.84 -1.57
N TYR A 34 24.28 14.78 -0.74
CA TYR A 34 25.16 13.63 -0.92
C TYR A 34 24.51 12.45 -1.65
N HIS A 35 23.21 12.49 -1.87
CA HIS A 35 22.50 11.44 -2.61
C HIS A 35 22.44 11.83 -4.09
N ARG A 36 22.60 10.86 -5.00
CA ARG A 36 22.46 11.06 -6.45
C ARG A 36 21.08 10.58 -6.91
N PRO A 37 20.00 11.35 -6.73
CA PRO A 37 18.64 10.91 -7.04
C PRO A 37 18.37 10.80 -8.55
N ALA A 38 19.29 11.25 -9.42
CA ALA A 38 19.08 11.28 -10.86
C ALA A 38 18.74 9.88 -11.44
N ALA A 39 19.51 8.85 -11.07
CA ALA A 39 19.26 7.49 -11.55
C ALA A 39 17.88 6.94 -11.14
N PRO A 40 17.48 6.97 -9.85
CA PRO A 40 16.15 6.51 -9.46
C PRO A 40 15.01 7.40 -10.00
N MET A 41 15.24 8.71 -10.21
CA MET A 41 14.27 9.59 -10.86
C MET A 41 13.99 9.20 -12.32
N ILE A 42 15.03 8.83 -13.08
CA ILE A 42 14.87 8.32 -14.45
C ILE A 42 14.06 7.01 -14.42
N GLY A 43 14.31 6.14 -13.44
CA GLY A 43 13.53 4.91 -13.25
C GLY A 43 12.04 5.18 -12.99
N CYS A 44 11.73 6.20 -12.17
CA CYS A 44 10.35 6.63 -11.94
C CYS A 44 9.70 7.10 -13.24
N LEU A 45 10.38 7.99 -13.98
CA LEU A 45 9.85 8.53 -15.24
C LEU A 45 9.62 7.43 -16.27
N ALA A 46 10.59 6.52 -16.44
CA ALA A 46 10.45 5.39 -17.35
C ALA A 46 9.27 4.49 -16.95
N SER A 47 9.14 4.17 -15.66
CA SER A 47 8.02 3.35 -15.16
C SER A 47 6.67 4.02 -15.37
N PHE A 48 6.59 5.33 -15.17
CA PHE A 48 5.38 6.10 -15.44
C PHE A 48 5.00 6.05 -16.92
N LEU A 49 5.97 6.24 -17.82
CA LEU A 49 5.74 6.20 -19.27
C LEU A 49 5.34 4.80 -19.76
N VAL A 50 5.92 3.74 -19.20
CA VAL A 50 5.51 2.36 -19.49
C VAL A 50 4.06 2.14 -19.06
N GLY A 51 3.71 2.55 -17.83
CA GLY A 51 2.32 2.48 -17.36
C GLY A 51 1.37 3.25 -18.27
N LEU A 52 1.72 4.49 -18.65
CA LEU A 52 0.92 5.29 -19.56
C LEU A 52 0.74 4.62 -20.93
N SER A 53 1.81 4.05 -21.47
CA SER A 53 1.79 3.36 -22.77
C SER A 53 0.85 2.15 -22.76
N ILE A 54 0.91 1.35 -21.69
CA ILE A 54 0.00 0.22 -21.48
C ILE A 54 -1.45 0.73 -21.38
N ALA A 55 -1.71 1.75 -20.56
CA ALA A 55 -3.06 2.31 -20.40
C ALA A 55 -3.65 2.80 -21.73
N THR A 56 -2.83 3.46 -22.57
CA THR A 56 -3.27 3.92 -23.90
C THR A 56 -3.47 2.79 -24.91
N ALA A 57 -2.79 1.65 -24.73
CA ALA A 57 -2.92 0.52 -25.66
C ALA A 57 -4.28 -0.20 -25.56
N PHE A 58 -4.99 -0.04 -24.43
CA PHE A 58 -6.26 -0.70 -24.15
C PHE A 58 -7.44 0.29 -24.02
N PHE A 59 -7.24 1.57 -24.31
CA PHE A 59 -8.26 2.61 -24.15
C PHE A 59 -8.47 3.39 -25.43
N ASP A 60 -9.70 3.33 -25.98
CA ASP A 60 -10.09 4.10 -27.14
C ASP A 60 -10.42 5.54 -26.72
N GLY A 61 -9.43 6.43 -26.81
CA GLY A 61 -9.63 7.85 -26.52
C GLY A 61 -8.33 8.63 -26.35
N SER A 62 -8.44 9.81 -25.72
CA SER A 62 -7.26 10.63 -25.45
C SER A 62 -6.34 9.99 -24.43
N THR A 63 -5.03 10.23 -24.55
CA THR A 63 -4.02 9.79 -23.57
C THR A 63 -4.35 10.24 -22.14
N ILE A 64 -4.91 11.44 -21.98
CA ILE A 64 -5.32 11.98 -20.68
C ILE A 64 -6.48 11.18 -20.10
N SER A 65 -7.45 10.80 -20.94
CA SER A 65 -8.59 9.97 -20.53
C SER A 65 -8.13 8.58 -20.11
N ALA A 66 -7.23 7.96 -20.88
CA ALA A 66 -6.64 6.66 -20.57
C ALA A 66 -5.89 6.67 -19.23
N ALA A 67 -5.03 7.68 -19.04
CA ALA A 67 -4.32 7.90 -17.79
C ALA A 67 -5.27 8.05 -16.59
N ARG A 68 -6.32 8.87 -16.74
CA ARG A 68 -7.31 9.11 -15.69
C ARG A 68 -8.06 7.83 -15.33
N GLY A 69 -8.50 7.06 -16.32
CA GLY A 69 -9.20 5.79 -16.12
C GLY A 69 -8.33 4.80 -15.37
N ALA A 70 -7.12 4.52 -15.88
CA ALA A 70 -6.20 3.59 -15.25
C ALA A 70 -5.83 4.00 -13.80
N LEU A 71 -5.54 5.29 -13.56
CA LEU A 71 -5.26 5.80 -12.22
C LEU A 71 -6.46 5.65 -11.28
N SER A 72 -7.67 5.97 -11.74
CA SER A 72 -8.90 5.81 -10.97
C SER A 72 -9.13 4.35 -10.59
N ASP A 73 -9.03 3.44 -11.56
CA ASP A 73 -9.22 2.01 -11.35
C ASP A 73 -8.18 1.43 -10.39
N ALA A 74 -6.93 1.89 -10.47
CA ALA A 74 -5.88 1.50 -9.54
C ALA A 74 -6.18 1.99 -8.10
N VAL A 75 -6.59 3.25 -7.92
CA VAL A 75 -6.97 3.78 -6.59
C VAL A 75 -8.15 3.00 -6.00
N VAL A 76 -9.21 2.78 -6.79
CA VAL A 76 -10.37 1.99 -6.37
C VAL A 76 -9.95 0.56 -6.00
N SER A 77 -9.07 -0.05 -6.80
CA SER A 77 -8.55 -1.40 -6.53
C SER A 77 -7.75 -1.46 -5.24
N VAL A 78 -6.95 -0.44 -4.91
CA VAL A 78 -6.27 -0.35 -3.60
C VAL A 78 -7.28 -0.31 -2.46
N PHE A 79 -8.34 0.49 -2.58
CA PHE A 79 -9.40 0.52 -1.56
C PHE A 79 -10.18 -0.80 -1.45
N SER A 80 -10.27 -1.57 -2.53
CA SER A 80 -10.89 -2.90 -2.47
C SER A 80 -10.12 -3.90 -1.59
N LEU A 81 -8.83 -3.62 -1.29
CA LEU A 81 -8.02 -4.40 -0.36
C LEU A 81 -8.23 -4.00 1.12
N LEU A 82 -8.95 -2.91 1.38
CA LEU A 82 -9.17 -2.41 2.74
C LEU A 82 -9.85 -3.42 3.68
N PRO A 83 -10.87 -4.21 3.25
CA PRO A 83 -11.44 -5.27 4.08
C PRO A 83 -10.40 -6.33 4.50
N LEU A 84 -9.46 -6.67 3.61
CA LEU A 84 -8.38 -7.61 3.92
C LEU A 84 -7.41 -7.02 4.94
N ALA A 85 -7.03 -5.76 4.78
CA ALA A 85 -6.22 -5.04 5.75
C ALA A 85 -6.91 -4.98 7.12
N PHE A 86 -8.22 -4.73 7.14
CA PHE A 86 -9.02 -4.71 8.37
C PHE A 86 -9.07 -6.08 9.04
N ALA A 87 -9.25 -7.16 8.27
CA ALA A 87 -9.21 -8.52 8.79
C ALA A 87 -7.85 -8.85 9.43
N PHE A 88 -6.75 -8.46 8.77
CA PHE A 88 -5.40 -8.64 9.29
C PHE A 88 -5.18 -7.88 10.61
N VAL A 89 -5.55 -6.60 10.67
CA VAL A 89 -5.45 -5.79 11.90
C VAL A 89 -6.30 -6.38 13.01
N THR A 90 -7.54 -6.77 12.71
CA THR A 90 -8.46 -7.38 13.67
C THR A 90 -7.90 -8.68 14.23
N TYR A 91 -7.33 -9.54 13.38
CA TYR A 91 -6.67 -10.77 13.82
C TYR A 91 -5.51 -10.48 14.79
N GLN A 92 -4.67 -9.49 14.48
CA GLN A 92 -3.55 -9.12 15.34
C GLN A 92 -4.02 -8.56 16.69
N LEU A 93 -5.05 -7.73 16.69
CA LEU A 93 -5.66 -7.21 17.92
C LEU A 93 -6.28 -8.33 18.76
N ALA A 94 -7.02 -9.26 18.14
CA ALA A 94 -7.60 -10.42 18.82
C ALA A 94 -6.50 -11.32 19.42
N ARG A 95 -5.43 -11.59 18.66
CA ARG A 95 -4.27 -12.35 19.13
C ARG A 95 -3.61 -11.72 20.35
N ILE A 96 -3.44 -10.40 20.35
CA ILE A 96 -2.86 -9.67 21.50
C ILE A 96 -3.84 -9.68 22.69
N SER A 97 -5.14 -9.48 22.44
CA SER A 97 -6.16 -9.42 23.49
C SER A 97 -6.36 -10.76 24.20
N LEU A 98 -6.24 -11.87 23.48
CA LEU A 98 -6.39 -13.22 24.02
C LEU A 98 -5.07 -13.79 24.57
N ARG A 99 -3.94 -13.10 24.37
CA ARG A 99 -2.65 -13.53 24.92
C ARG A 99 -2.72 -13.42 26.44
N LYS A 100 -2.59 -14.56 27.14
CA LYS A 100 -2.48 -14.57 28.60
C LYS A 100 -1.36 -13.61 29.03
N ARG A 101 -1.66 -12.77 30.04
CA ARG A 101 -0.66 -11.92 30.67
C ARG A 101 0.49 -12.83 31.14
N PRO A 102 1.75 -12.52 30.82
CA PRO A 102 2.89 -13.18 31.46
C PRO A 102 2.70 -13.13 32.98
N GLU A 103 3.07 -14.18 33.69
CA GLU A 103 3.04 -14.13 35.16
C GLU A 103 3.86 -12.94 35.61
N ASP A 104 3.21 -12.01 36.31
CA ASP A 104 3.83 -10.79 36.78
C ASP A 104 4.37 -11.06 38.18
N PRO A 105 5.71 -11.19 38.35
CA PRO A 105 6.30 -11.51 39.63
C PRO A 105 5.99 -10.46 40.71
N LEU A 106 5.62 -9.22 40.32
CA LEU A 106 5.21 -8.18 41.27
C LEU A 106 3.76 -8.37 41.76
N LEU A 107 2.86 -8.94 40.95
CA LEU A 107 1.51 -9.30 41.41
C LEU A 107 1.52 -10.54 42.31
N ALA A 108 2.45 -11.46 42.09
CA ALA A 108 2.62 -12.62 42.98
C ALA A 108 2.96 -12.21 44.42
N LEU A 109 3.62 -11.05 44.60
CA LEU A 109 3.92 -10.48 45.92
C LEU A 109 2.71 -9.89 46.65
N LEU A 110 1.61 -9.59 45.93
CA LEU A 110 0.38 -9.01 46.50
C LEU A 110 -0.63 -10.06 46.95
N GLY A 111 -0.49 -11.31 46.51
CA GLY A 111 -1.41 -12.43 46.78
C GLY A 111 -1.66 -12.78 48.26
N PRO A 112 -0.71 -12.60 49.21
CA PRO A 112 -0.97 -12.88 50.62
C PRO A 112 -1.74 -11.78 51.38
N LEU A 113 -1.89 -10.57 50.81
CA LEU A 113 -2.47 -9.42 51.53
C LEU A 113 -3.99 -9.26 51.31
N ALA A 114 -4.58 -10.04 50.40
CA ALA A 114 -5.99 -9.94 50.02
C ALA A 114 -6.86 -11.11 50.52
N SER A 115 -6.30 -12.03 51.32
CA SER A 115 -7.02 -13.21 51.84
C SER A 115 -7.46 -13.09 53.30
N ASP A 116 -7.31 -11.92 53.93
CA ASP A 116 -7.69 -11.66 55.32
C ASP A 116 -9.00 -10.86 55.47
N GLU A 117 -9.86 -10.80 54.44
CA GLU A 117 -11.27 -10.36 54.56
C GLU A 117 -12.26 -11.48 54.21
#